data_AF-A0A968NL40-F1
#
_entry.id   AF-A0A968NL40-F1
#
_cell.length_a   1.000
_cell.length_b   1.000
_cell.length_c   1.000
_cell.angle_alpha   90.00
_cell.angle_beta   90.00
_cell.angle_gamma   90.00
#
_symmetry.space_group_name_H-M   'P 1'
#
loop_
_entity.id
_entity.type
_entity.pdbx_description
1 polymer ?
#
loop_
_entity_poly.entity_id
_entity_poly.type
_entity_poly.pdbx_seq_one_letter_code
_entity_poly.pdbx_strand_id
1 'polypeptide(L)' 'MQQKPYIVSPRAEDDLAKIYAYISQDNLDAAEQMLDKLLAACDLLTDNPRIGQVRNQAFTQS' A
#
# COMPACT_ATOMS: atom_id res chain seq x y z
N MET A 1 7.29 -17.44 -3.18
CA MET A 1 6.80 -16.17 -2.61
C MET A 1 7.60 -15.92 -1.34
N GLN A 2 8.33 -14.80 -1.24
CA GLN A 2 9.03 -14.44 0.00
C GLN A 2 7.98 -14.19 1.09
N GLN A 3 8.18 -14.78 2.28
CA GLN A 3 7.32 -14.48 3.43
C GLN A 3 7.59 -13.04 3.85
N LYS A 4 6.58 -12.19 3.67
CA LYS A 4 6.62 -10.83 4.19
C LYS A 4 6.30 -10.88 5.68
N PRO A 5 6.99 -10.13 6.53
CA PRO A 5 6.76 -10.10 7.98
C PRO A 5 5.47 -9.36 8.38
N TYR A 6 4.65 -8.97 7.40
CA TYR A 6 3.33 -8.37 7.57
C TYR A 6 2.31 -9.08 6.68
N ILE A 7 1.04 -9.02 7.10
CA ILE A 7 -0.08 -9.61 6.37
C ILE A 7 -0.77 -8.50 5.58
N VAL A 8 -0.95 -8.71 4.28
CA VAL A 8 -1.83 -7.87 3.45
C VAL A 8 -3.22 -8.50 3.48
N SER A 9 -4.24 -7.69 3.78
CA SER A 9 -5.63 -8.18 3.72
C SER A 9 -6.06 -8.36 2.25
N PRO A 10 -7.02 -9.25 1.94
CA PRO A 10 -7.51 -9.42 0.56
C PRO A 10 -7.97 -8.11 -0.09
N ARG A 11 -8.62 -7.23 0.70
CA ARG A 11 -9.03 -5.91 0.22
C ARG A 11 -7.84 -5.02 -0.16
N ALA A 12 -6.76 -5.07 0.62
CA ALA A 12 -5.56 -4.31 0.30
C ALA A 12 -4.83 -4.87 -0.93
N GLU A 13 -4.88 -6.20 -1.17
CA GLU A 13 -4.37 -6.79 -2.42
C GLU A 13 -5.17 -6.28 -3.64
N ASP A 14 -6.50 -6.25 -3.54
CA ASP A 14 -7.37 -5.69 -4.58
C ASP A 14 -7.08 -4.21 -4.83
N ASP A 15 -6.83 -3.43 -3.77
CA ASP A 15 -6.52 -2.01 -3.88
C ASP A 15 -5.16 -1.79 -4.58
N LEU A 16 -4.14 -2.60 -4.27
CA LEU A 16 -2.85 -2.57 -4.97
C LEU A 16 -3.02 -2.90 -6.46
N ALA A 17 -3.81 -3.92 -6.79
CA ALA A 17 -4.08 -4.30 -8.18
C ALA A 17 -4.81 -3.18 -8.95
N LYS A 18 -5.79 -2.51 -8.32
CA LYS A 18 -6.50 -1.38 -8.93
C LYS A 18 -5.60 -0.18 -9.17
N ILE A 19 -4.73 0.16 -8.21
CA ILE A 19 -3.76 1.26 -8.34
C ILE A 19 -2.83 0.96 -9.52
N TYR A 20 -2.27 -0.25 -9.57
CA TYR A 20 -1.40 -0.67 -10.67
C TYR A 20 -2.11 -0.55 -12.02
N ALA A 21 -3.29 -1.18 -12.14
CA ALA A 21 -4.08 -1.20 -13.38
C ALA A 21 -4.53 0.21 -13.81
N TYR A 22 -4.73 1.14 -12.89
CA TYR A 22 -5.04 2.53 -13.20
C TYR A 22 -3.84 3.25 -13.82
N ILE A 23 -2.66 3.17 -13.19
CA ILE A 23 -1.46 3.88 -13.64
C ILE A 23 -0.92 3.26 -14.93
N SER A 24 -0.95 1.93 -15.05
CA SER A 24 -0.40 1.20 -16.20
C SER A 24 -1.13 1.49 -17.52
N GLN A 25 -2.32 2.09 -17.48
CA GLN A 25 -3.04 2.55 -18.68
C GLN A 25 -2.30 3.68 -19.39
N ASP A 26 -1.53 4.49 -18.65
CA ASP A 26 -0.76 5.62 -19.17
C ASP A 26 0.75 5.30 -19.17
N ASN A 27 1.25 4.70 -18.09
CA ASN A 27 2.67 4.43 -17.93
C ASN A 27 2.92 3.18 -17.07
N LEU A 28 3.41 2.12 -17.72
CA LEU A 28 3.71 0.84 -17.07
C LEU A 28 4.84 0.96 -16.03
N ASP A 29 5.95 1.63 -16.39
CA ASP A 29 7.10 1.80 -15.50
C ASP A 29 6.71 2.58 -14.24
N ALA A 30 5.82 3.57 -14.37
CA ALA A 30 5.31 4.33 -13.23
C ALA A 30 4.45 3.46 -12.31
N ALA A 31 3.69 2.52 -12.86
CA ALA A 31 2.87 1.59 -12.08
C ALA A 31 3.75 0.64 -11.25
N GLU A 32 4.80 0.09 -11.87
CA GLU A 32 5.80 -0.75 -11.18
C GLU A 32 6.50 0.03 -10.06
N GLN A 33 7.02 1.22 -10.36
CA GLN A 33 7.69 2.06 -9.37
C GLN A 33 6.77 2.46 -8.21
N MET A 34 5.48 2.68 -8.47
CA MET A 34 4.52 3.01 -7.42
C MET A 34 4.25 1.81 -6.51
N LEU A 35 4.09 0.61 -7.10
CA LEU A 35 3.91 -0.62 -6.33
C LEU A 35 5.12 -0.89 -5.44
N ASP A 36 6.33 -0.74 -5.97
CA ASP A 36 7.58 -0.89 -5.20
C ASP A 36 7.66 0.08 -4.03
N LYS A 37 7.30 1.36 -4.23
CA LYS A 37 7.28 2.36 -3.16
C LYS A 37 6.27 2.03 -2.06
N LEU A 38 5.09 1.54 -2.42
CA LEU A 38 4.08 1.14 -1.45
C LEU A 38 4.55 -0.06 -0.62
N LEU A 39 5.14 -1.07 -1.27
CA LEU A 39 5.67 -2.25 -0.59
C LEU A 39 6.87 -1.89 0.31
N ALA A 40 7.78 -1.05 -0.16
CA ALA A 40 8.90 -0.56 0.65
C ALA A 40 8.43 0.21 1.89
N ALA A 41 7.35 0.99 1.77
CA ALA A 41 6.75 1.66 2.92
C ALA A 41 6.16 0.66 3.94
N CYS A 42 5.57 -0.45 3.48
CA CYS A 42 5.14 -1.54 4.35
C CYS A 42 6.33 -2.26 5.00
N ASP A 43 7.41 -2.49 4.26
CA ASP A 43 8.62 -3.11 4.80
C ASP A 43 9.18 -2.30 5.96
N LEU A 44 9.22 -0.95 5.85
CA LEU A 44 9.65 -0.05 6.94
C LEU A 44 8.83 -0.20 8.23
N LEU A 45 7.55 -0.56 8.13
CA LEU A 45 6.68 -0.79 9.29
C LEU A 45 7.04 -2.06 10.06
N THR A 46 7.77 -3.00 9.43
CA THR A 46 8.26 -4.21 10.11
C THR A 46 9.20 -3.85 11.24
N ASP A 47 10.18 -2.99 10.95
CA ASP A 47 11.20 -2.59 11.91
C ASP A 47 10.72 -1.44 12.80
N ASN A 48 9.79 -0.62 12.29
CA ASN A 48 9.32 0.58 12.98
C ASN A 48 7.77 0.68 12.95
N PRO A 49 7.04 -0.18 13.67
CA PRO A 49 5.57 -0.30 13.55
C PRO A 49 4.76 0.95 13.96
N ARG A 50 5.40 1.95 14.57
CA ARG A 50 4.77 3.19 15.05
C ARG A 50 5.18 4.47 14.29
N ILE A 51 5.82 4.34 13.12
CA ILE A 51 6.19 5.51 12.29
C ILE A 51 4.98 6.16 11.60
N GLY A 52 3.88 5.41 11.48
CA GLY A 52 2.61 5.94 11.00
C GLY A 52 1.94 6.80 12.08
N GLN A 53 1.37 7.93 11.67
CA GLN A 53 0.51 8.71 12.54
C GLN A 53 -0.82 7.98 12.77
N VAL A 54 -1.25 7.88 14.02
CA VAL A 54 -2.62 7.43 14.34
C VAL A 54 -3.61 8.43 13.75
N ARG A 55 -4.45 7.96 12.83
CA ARG A 55 -5.53 8.76 12.25
C ARG A 55 -6.82 8.54 13.04
N ASN A 56 -7.10 9.43 13.99
CA ASN A 56 -8.40 9.51 14.66
C ASN A 56 -9.38 10.26 13.75
N GLN A 57 -9.91 9.59 12.73
CA GLN A 57 -11.02 10.16 11.95
C GLN A 57 -12.33 9.61 12.49
N ALA A 58 -13.00 10.40 13.32
CA ALA A 58 -14.44 10.29 13.47
C ALA A 58 -15.05 10.74 12.15
N PHE A 59 -15.51 9.80 11.32
CA PHE A 59 -16.33 10.12 10.16
C PHE A 59 -17.71 10.60 10.66
N THR A 60 -17.82 11.89 11.00
CA THR A 60 -19.14 12.54 11.07
C THR A 60 -19.45 13.01 9.66
N GLN A 61 -20.25 12.24 8.92
CA GLN A 61 -20.88 12.76 7.71
C GLN A 61 -21.85 13.88 8.12
N SER A 62 -21.67 15.07 7.54
CA SER A 62 -22.63 16.18 7.57
C SER A 62 -23.37 16.21 6.25
#